data_AF-A0A535ULD2-F1
#
_entry.id   AF-A0A535ULD2-F1
#
_cell.length_a   1.000
_cell.length_b   1.000
_cell.length_c   1.000
_cell.angle_alpha   90.00
_cell.angle_beta   90.00
_cell.angle_gamma   90.00
#
_symmetry.space_group_name_H-M   'P 1'
#
loop_
_entity.id
_entity.type
_entity.pdbx_description
1 polymer ?
#
loop_
_entity_poly.entity_id
_entity_poly.type
_entity_poly.pdbx_seq_one_letter_code
_entity_poly.pdbx_strand_id
1 'polypeptide(L)' 'MSVVHGASRRPDEDESEGAEPARSFTVVAPKGGRYLNRHLSWLDFNARVLALAEETALPLLERAKFLAIFSSNL' A
#
# COMPACT_ATOMS: atom_id res chain seq x y z
N MET A 1 1.60 -72.44 -8.53
CA MET A 1 0.78 -71.40 -7.87
C MET A 1 1.70 -70.70 -6.88
N SER A 2 2.55 -69.73 -7.22
CA SER A 2 2.35 -68.40 -7.86
C SER A 2 1.16 -67.63 -7.31
N VAL A 3 1.47 -66.66 -6.44
CA VAL A 3 0.99 -65.26 -6.29
C VAL A 3 1.67 -64.80 -4.98
N VAL A 4 2.89 -64.26 -4.97
CA VAL A 4 3.31 -62.87 -5.25
C VAL A 4 2.44 -61.83 -4.51
N HIS A 5 3.11 -60.90 -3.82
CA HIS A 5 2.77 -59.52 -3.39
C HIS A 5 3.24 -59.35 -1.95
N GLY A 6 4.45 -58.85 -1.72
CA GLY A 6 4.88 -57.50 -2.12
C GLY A 6 5.01 -56.72 -0.81
N ALA A 7 6.15 -56.85 -0.13
CA ALA A 7 7.27 -55.92 -0.27
C ALA A 7 6.88 -54.48 0.10
N SER A 8 7.58 -53.98 1.11
CA SER A 8 7.99 -52.58 1.24
C SER A 8 6.95 -51.60 1.79
N ARG A 9 6.87 -51.54 3.13
CA ARG A 9 6.56 -50.27 3.79
C ARG A 9 7.85 -49.44 3.84
N ARG A 10 8.03 -48.53 2.88
CA ARG A 10 8.83 -47.29 2.89
C ARG A 10 8.31 -46.41 1.73
N PRO A 11 8.43 -45.08 1.72
CA PRO A 11 9.38 -44.27 2.50
C PRO A 11 8.77 -42.95 3.04
N ASP A 12 9.58 -42.19 3.79
CA ASP A 12 9.56 -40.72 3.97
C ASP A 12 8.25 -40.10 4.51
N GLU A 13 8.13 -39.65 5.75
CA GLU A 13 8.86 -38.50 6.32
C GLU A 13 9.05 -37.35 5.30
N ASP A 14 7.97 -36.95 4.64
CA ASP A 14 7.77 -35.63 4.05
C ASP A 14 6.25 -35.54 3.75
N GLU A 15 5.49 -34.48 4.05
CA GLU A 15 5.83 -33.08 3.95
C GLU A 15 5.11 -32.30 5.05
N SER A 16 5.92 -31.49 5.73
CA SER A 16 5.62 -30.10 6.07
C SER A 16 4.19 -29.62 5.78
N GLU A 17 3.48 -29.30 6.85
CA GLU A 17 3.11 -27.91 7.09
C GLU A 17 2.82 -27.77 8.57
N GLY A 18 3.89 -27.53 9.35
CA GLY A 18 3.70 -26.70 10.53
C GLY A 18 3.03 -25.44 10.02
N ALA A 19 1.72 -25.31 10.28
CA ALA A 19 0.98 -24.13 9.94
C ALA A 19 1.64 -22.98 10.69
N GLU A 20 2.58 -22.31 10.01
CA GLU A 20 3.15 -21.05 10.43
C GLU A 20 1.96 -20.19 10.86
N PRO A 21 1.91 -19.72 12.12
CA PRO A 21 0.79 -18.92 12.57
C PRO A 21 0.71 -17.74 11.61
N ALA A 22 -0.38 -17.70 10.84
CA ALA A 22 -0.63 -16.67 9.84
C ALA A 22 -0.31 -15.33 10.50
N ARG A 23 0.76 -14.68 10.03
CA ARG A 23 1.28 -13.47 10.65
C ARG A 23 0.15 -12.45 10.68
N SER A 24 -0.46 -12.33 11.85
CA SER A 24 -1.50 -11.36 12.13
C SER A 24 -0.83 -10.00 12.08
N PHE A 25 -0.93 -9.34 10.93
CA PHE A 25 -0.58 -7.94 10.82
C PHE A 25 -1.60 -7.15 11.63
N THR A 26 -1.27 -6.89 12.88
CA THR A 26 -2.06 -6.00 13.72
C THR A 26 -1.85 -4.59 13.18
N VAL A 27 -2.84 -4.09 12.44
CA VAL A 27 -2.91 -2.67 12.09
C VAL A 27 -3.19 -1.91 13.39
N VAL A 28 -2.13 -1.34 13.97
CA VAL A 28 -2.27 -0.46 15.13
C VAL A 28 -2.93 0.82 14.65
N ALA A 29 -4.25 0.92 14.86
CA ALA A 29 -4.96 2.16 14.64
C ALA A 29 -4.39 3.24 15.58
N PRO A 30 -4.09 4.45 15.08
CA PRO A 30 -3.56 5.52 15.92
C PRO A 30 -4.53 5.84 17.06
N LYS A 31 -4.01 5.91 18.28
CA LYS A 31 -4.79 6.27 19.47
C LYS A 31 -5.06 7.78 19.45
N GLY A 32 -6.20 8.15 18.86
CA GLY A 32 -6.73 9.53 18.82
C GLY A 32 -6.60 10.18 17.44
N GLY A 33 -7.69 10.83 16.99
CA GLY A 33 -7.73 11.59 15.73
C GLY A 33 -7.85 10.74 14.46
N ARG A 34 -8.96 10.02 14.28
CA ARG A 34 -9.24 9.29 13.01
C ARG A 34 -9.61 10.22 11.85
N TYR A 35 -9.95 11.47 12.15
CA TYR A 35 -10.45 12.45 11.19
C TYR A 35 -9.60 13.71 11.25
N LEU A 36 -9.18 14.18 10.08
CA LEU A 36 -8.53 15.46 9.89
C LEU A 36 -9.58 16.55 9.65
N ASN A 37 -9.26 17.79 10.03
CA ASN A 37 -10.13 18.92 9.72
C ASN A 37 -10.19 19.13 8.21
N ARG A 38 -11.39 19.01 7.63
CA ARG A 38 -11.59 19.14 6.18
C ARG A 38 -11.05 20.45 5.60
N HIS A 39 -11.23 21.58 6.28
CA HIS A 39 -10.78 22.87 5.80
C HIS A 39 -9.25 22.96 5.80
N LEU A 40 -8.60 22.45 6.85
CA LEU A 40 -7.14 22.37 6.88
C LEU A 40 -6.60 21.42 5.80
N SER A 41 -7.23 20.25 5.63
CA SER A 41 -6.89 19.32 4.55
C SER A 41 -7.06 19.94 3.16
N TRP A 42 -8.06 20.80 2.96
CA TRP A 42 -8.25 21.54 1.72
C TRP A 42 -7.13 22.56 1.47
N LEU A 43 -6.71 23.29 2.51
CA LEU A 43 -5.58 24.21 2.43
C LEU A 43 -4.26 23.47 2.16
N ASP A 44 -4.01 22.37 2.85
CA ASP A 44 -2.81 21.53 2.64
C ASP A 44 -2.75 20.98 1.21
N PHE A 45 -3.90 20.63 0.64
CA PHE A 45 -3.99 20.25 -0.76
C PHE A 45 -3.58 21.39 -1.69
N ASN A 46 -4.15 22.59 -1.51
CA ASN A 46 -3.81 23.76 -2.32
C ASN A 46 -2.34 24.19 -2.16
N ALA A 47 -1.77 24.04 -0.97
CA ALA A 47 -0.35 24.28 -0.72
C ALA A 47 0.55 23.34 -1.55
N ARG A 48 0.19 22.05 -1.67
CA ARG A 48 0.91 21.10 -2.54
C ARG A 48 0.76 21.44 -4.02
N VAL A 49 -0.40 21.96 -4.44
CA VAL A 49 -0.59 22.44 -5.83
C VAL A 49 0.34 23.63 -6.13
N LEU A 50 0.46 24.58 -5.20
CA LEU A 50 1.39 25.70 -5.35
C LEU A 50 2.86 25.26 -5.37
N ALA A 51 3.24 24.29 -4.54
CA ALA A 51 4.60 23.73 -4.56
C ALA A 51 4.97 23.19 -5.96
N LEU A 52 4.03 22.56 -6.67
CA LEU A 52 4.25 22.13 -8.06
C LEU A 52 4.36 23.31 -9.04
N ALA A 53 3.69 24.42 -8.80
CA ALA A 53 3.84 25.62 -9.62
C ALA A 53 5.22 26.30 -9.44
N GLU A 54 5.86 26.12 -8.29
CA GLU A 54 7.19 26.68 -7.97
C GLU A 54 8.35 25.82 -8.50
N GLU A 55 8.12 24.53 -8.77
CA GLU A 55 9.16 23.60 -9.22
C GLU A 55 9.76 24.00 -10.57
N THR A 56 11.02 24.42 -10.55
CA THR A 56 11.74 24.89 -11.75
C THR A 56 12.11 23.80 -12.73
N ALA A 57 12.13 22.53 -12.29
CA ALA A 57 12.32 21.38 -13.17
C ALA A 57 11.13 21.14 -14.12
N LEU A 58 9.95 21.68 -13.80
CA LEU A 58 8.76 21.54 -14.64
C LEU A 58 8.72 22.59 -15.76
N PRO A 59 8.31 22.21 -16.99
CA PRO A 59 8.07 23.16 -18.07
C PRO A 59 7.14 24.31 -17.65
N LEU A 60 7.40 25.52 -18.15
CA LEU A 60 6.64 26.73 -17.79
C LEU A 60 5.12 26.58 -17.95
N LEU A 61 4.68 25.90 -19.01
CA LEU A 61 3.25 25.68 -19.26
C LEU A 61 2.60 24.76 -18.21
N GLU A 62 3.34 23.79 -17.67
CA GLU A 62 2.82 22.91 -16.61
C GLU A 62 2.65 23.67 -15.30
N ARG A 63 3.63 24.51 -14.95
CA ARG A 63 3.54 25.41 -13.79
C ARG A 63 2.36 26.37 -13.89
N ALA A 64 2.12 26.94 -15.08
CA ALA A 64 0.96 27.79 -15.34
C ALA A 64 -0.37 27.04 -15.18
N LYS A 65 -0.45 25.75 -15.55
CA LYS A 65 -1.64 24.93 -15.30
C LYS A 65 -1.89 24.73 -13.80
N PHE A 66 -0.84 24.48 -13.00
CA PHE A 66 -0.99 24.39 -11.55
C PHE A 66 -1.48 25.70 -10.92
N LEU A 67 -1.03 26.86 -11.40
CA LEU A 67 -1.56 28.17 -10.98
C LEU A 67 -3.05 28.35 -11.37
N ALA A 68 -3.44 27.91 -12.57
CA ALA A 68 -4.84 27.96 -13.00
C ALA A 68 -5.74 27.01 -12.17
N ILE A 69 -5.23 25.82 -11.84
CA ILE A 69 -5.90 24.88 -10.93
C ILE A 69 -6.08 25.54 -9.57
N PHE A 70 -5.02 26.05 -8.94
CA PHE A 70 -5.10 26.74 -7.66
C PHE A 70 -6.14 27.87 -7.67
N SER A 71 -6.10 28.74 -8.68
CA SER A 71 -7.03 29.87 -8.82
C SER A 71 -8.50 29.46 -9.00
N SER A 72 -8.77 28.22 -9.42
CA SER A 72 -10.14 27.71 -9.57
C SER A 72 -10.65 27.00 -8.31
N ASN A 73 -9.75 26.66 -7.38
CA ASN A 73 -10.09 25.90 -6.16
C ASN A 73 -10.35 26.81 -4.93
N LEU A 74 -9.98 28.10 -5.01
CA LEU A 74 -10.06 29.07 -3.91
C LEU A 74 -10.84 30.30 -4.34
#